data_AF-A0A1Q2TV29-F1
#
_entry.id   AF-A0A1Q2TV29-F1
#
_cell.length_a   1.000
_cell.length_b   1.000
_cell.length_c   1.000
_cell.angle_alpha   90.00
_cell.angle_beta   90.00
_cell.angle_gamma   90.00
#
_symmetry.space_group_name_H-M   'P 1'
#
loop_
_entity.id
_entity.type
_entity.pdbx_description
1 polymer ?
#
loop_
_entity_poly.entity_id
_entity_poly.type
_entity_poly.pdbx_seq_one_letter_code
_entity_poly.pdbx_strand_id
1 'polypeptide(L)'
;MASQWENFLKNLGNWRGSFAGVTLEGEIMTEVPSILTLSLVNGDRDKVLFTLRRFGGHYRRTWLSSLLPVEKVVQLKSSVKWNGRSPKASSRVSLSQVGQLPLM
;
A
#
# COMPACT_ATOMS: atom_id res chain seq x y z
N MET A 1 -24.44 7.46 6.52
CA MET A 1 -22.97 7.61 6.57
C MET A 1 -22.34 6.43 5.85
N ALA A 2 -21.39 6.68 4.97
CA ALA A 2 -20.66 5.60 4.29
C ALA A 2 -19.79 4.83 5.30
N SER A 3 -19.60 3.53 5.08
CA SER A 3 -18.74 2.70 5.93
C SER A 3 -17.26 3.13 5.82
N GLN A 4 -16.43 2.75 6.80
CA GLN A 4 -14.99 3.01 6.73
C GLN A 4 -14.36 2.40 5.47
N TRP A 5 -14.86 1.23 5.05
CA TRP A 5 -14.44 0.57 3.82
C TRP A 5 -14.85 1.34 2.57
N GLU A 6 -16.09 1.82 2.50
CA GLU A 6 -16.56 2.65 1.39
C GLU A 6 -15.78 3.96 1.26
N ASN A 7 -15.36 4.56 2.38
CA ASN A 7 -14.48 5.73 2.35
C ASN A 7 -13.07 5.36 1.88
N PHE A 8 -12.54 4.20 2.27
CA PHE A 8 -11.25 3.70 1.77
C PHE A 8 -11.25 3.49 0.26
N LEU A 9 -12.32 2.91 -0.30
CA LEU A 9 -12.47 2.66 -1.74
C LEU A 9 -12.47 3.94 -2.60
N LYS A 10 -12.67 5.12 -2.02
CA LYS A 10 -12.52 6.39 -2.74
C LYS A 10 -11.06 6.69 -3.14
N ASN A 11 -10.09 5.99 -2.54
CA ASN A 11 -8.67 6.13 -2.86
C ASN A 11 -8.20 5.19 -3.99
N LEU A 12 -9.10 4.41 -4.60
CA LEU A 12 -8.74 3.58 -5.76
C LEU A 12 -8.17 4.43 -6.89
N GLY A 13 -7.14 3.92 -7.56
CA GLY A 13 -6.45 4.62 -8.63
C GLY A 13 -4.93 4.53 -8.53
N ASN A 14 -4.26 5.38 -9.31
CA ASN A 14 -2.81 5.48 -9.37
C ASN A 14 -2.36 6.81 -8.77
N TRP A 15 -1.49 6.72 -7.77
CA TRP A 15 -0.91 7.83 -7.05
C TRP A 15 0.57 7.93 -7.41
N ARG A 16 0.98 9.05 -8.00
CA ARG A 16 2.37 9.32 -8.39
C ARG A 16 2.91 10.42 -7.48
N GLY A 17 4.10 10.22 -6.92
CA GLY A 17 4.74 11.19 -6.03
C GLY A 17 6.07 10.67 -5.51
N SER A 18 6.50 11.16 -4.35
CA SER A 18 7.71 10.70 -3.66
C SER A 18 7.43 10.41 -2.20
N PHE A 19 8.20 9.50 -1.62
CA PHE A 19 8.33 9.37 -0.16
C PHE A 19 9.56 10.13 0.28
N ALA A 20 9.38 11.09 1.19
CA ALA A 20 10.46 11.90 1.72
C ALA A 20 10.63 11.63 3.22
N GLY A 21 11.88 11.45 3.66
CA GLY A 21 12.21 11.58 5.08
C GLY A 21 12.26 13.05 5.45
N VAL A 22 11.68 13.43 6.59
CA VAL A 22 11.70 14.82 7.08
C VAL A 22 12.27 14.82 8.50
N THR A 23 13.15 15.78 8.81
CA THR A 23 13.69 15.97 10.16
C THR A 23 12.64 16.58 11.10
N LEU A 24 12.93 16.63 12.40
CA LEU A 24 12.03 17.27 13.37
C LEU A 24 11.92 18.78 13.13
N GLU A 25 12.94 19.37 12.53
CA GLU A 25 13.04 20.78 12.15
C GLU A 25 12.31 21.08 10.83
N GLY A 26 11.79 20.07 10.14
CA GLY A 26 11.02 20.21 8.90
C GLY A 26 11.88 20.16 7.63
N GLU A 27 13.16 19.77 7.72
CA GLU A 27 14.03 19.67 6.55
C GLU A 27 13.80 18.36 5.79
N ILE A 28 13.65 18.45 4.46
CA ILE A 28 13.53 17.28 3.59
C ILE A 28 14.90 16.65 3.41
N MET A 29 15.02 15.38 3.77
CA MET A 29 16.26 14.62 3.64
C MET A 29 16.42 14.02 2.25
N THR A 30 15.92 12.80 2.05
CA THR A 30 16.00 12.07 0.79
C THR A 30 14.60 11.77 0.30
N GLU A 31 14.35 12.09 -0.95
CA GLU A 31 13.13 11.72 -1.65
C GLU A 31 13.33 10.45 -2.46
N VAL A 32 12.34 9.56 -2.41
CA VAL A 32 12.27 8.36 -3.21
C VAL A 32 11.02 8.43 -4.09
N PRO A 33 11.18 8.71 -5.40
CA PRO A 33 10.08 8.67 -6.36
C PRO A 33 9.33 7.34 -6.29
N SER A 34 8.01 7.39 -6.35
CA SER A 34 7.16 6.22 -6.15
C SER A 34 5.84 6.28 -6.90
N ILE A 35 5.32 5.10 -7.22
CA ILE A 35 3.99 4.90 -7.76
C ILE A 35 3.26 3.94 -6.82
N LEU A 36 2.12 4.38 -6.29
CA LEU A 36 1.22 3.59 -5.48
C LEU A 36 -0.07 3.35 -6.27
N THR A 37 -0.43 2.09 -6.43
CA THR A 37 -1.64 1.67 -7.14
C THR A 37 -2.56 0.94 -6.16
N LEU A 38 -3.81 1.39 -6.11
CA LEU A 38 -4.91 0.73 -5.41
C LEU A 38 -5.94 0.27 -6.45
N SER A 39 -6.09 -1.03 -6.63
CA SER A 39 -7.03 -1.61 -7.60
C SER A 39 -7.89 -2.71 -6.98
N LEU A 40 -9.07 -2.97 -7.53
CA LEU A 40 -9.90 -4.09 -7.10
C LEU A 40 -9.30 -5.41 -7.59
N VAL A 41 -9.34 -6.45 -6.76
CA VAL A 41 -8.92 -7.79 -7.18
C VAL A 41 -10.06 -8.43 -7.98
N ASN A 42 -9.89 -8.62 -9.28
CA ASN A 42 -10.91 -9.22 -10.17
C ASN A 42 -12.28 -8.51 -10.10
N GLY A 43 -12.30 -7.19 -9.84
CA GLY A 43 -13.54 -6.42 -9.67
C GLY A 43 -14.25 -6.61 -8.31
N ASP A 44 -13.72 -7.43 -7.41
CA ASP A 44 -14.25 -7.64 -6.06
C ASP A 44 -14.02 -6.39 -5.19
N ARG A 45 -15.12 -5.74 -4.77
CA ARG A 45 -15.09 -4.52 -3.95
C ARG A 45 -14.68 -4.78 -2.50
N ASP A 46 -14.65 -6.03 -2.04
CA ASP A 46 -14.18 -6.39 -0.70
C ASP A 46 -12.68 -6.66 -0.65
N LYS A 47 -12.00 -6.60 -1.79
CA LYS A 47 -10.56 -6.87 -1.92
C LYS A 47 -9.86 -5.80 -2.74
N VAL A 48 -8.85 -5.17 -2.15
CA VAL A 48 -8.02 -4.17 -2.83
C VAL A 48 -6.58 -4.68 -2.92
N LEU A 49 -6.02 -4.67 -4.12
CA LEU A 49 -4.60 -4.86 -4.36
C LEU A 49 -3.89 -3.53 -4.15
N PHE A 50 -2.93 -3.53 -3.25
CA PHE A 50 -2.00 -2.45 -3.02
C PHE A 50 -0.67 -2.81 -3.66
N THR A 51 -0.22 -2.00 -4.62
CA THR A 51 1.09 -2.14 -5.25
C THR A 51 1.86 -0.86 -5.05
N LEU A 52 3.04 -0.95 -4.43
CA LEU A 52 3.96 0.17 -4.25
C LEU A 52 5.26 -0.10 -5.00
N ARG A 53 5.59 0.76 -5.95
CA ARG A 53 6.85 0.76 -6.70
C ARG A 53 7.66 1.97 -6.27
N ARG A 54 8.91 1.75 -5.84
CA ARG A 54 9.84 2.82 -5.46
C ARG A 54 11.04 2.81 -6.38
N PHE A 55 11.41 3.98 -6.88
CA PHE A 55 12.47 4.17 -7.87
C PHE A 55 13.61 4.93 -7.19
N GLY A 56 14.56 4.18 -6.65
CA GLY A 56 15.66 4.74 -5.87
C GLY A 56 15.75 4.12 -4.48
N GLY A 57 16.99 3.99 -4.04
CA GLY A 57 17.33 3.40 -2.76
C GLY A 57 18.80 3.05 -2.76
N HIS A 58 19.58 3.80 -1.97
CA HIS A 58 20.89 3.34 -1.55
C HIS A 58 20.71 2.10 -0.68
N TYR A 59 20.63 0.93 -1.31
CA TYR A 59 20.93 -0.30 -0.62
C TYR A 59 22.41 -0.24 -0.24
N ARG A 60 22.71 -0.19 1.06
CA ARG A 60 24.03 -0.61 1.58
C ARG A 60 24.22 -2.11 1.32
N ARG A 61 24.42 -2.49 0.06
CA ARG A 61 25.19 -3.65 -0.44
C ARG A 61 25.04 -3.71 -1.96
N THR A 62 26.18 -3.57 -2.65
CA THR A 62 26.46 -3.87 -4.07
C THR A 62 25.89 -2.94 -5.15
N TRP A 63 26.76 -2.58 -6.09
CA TRP A 63 26.63 -1.54 -7.12
C TRP A 63 25.74 -1.90 -8.33
N LEU A 64 24.97 -2.98 -8.29
CA LEU A 64 24.16 -3.47 -9.42
C LEU A 64 22.64 -3.23 -9.29
N SER A 65 22.14 -2.78 -8.13
CA SER A 65 20.69 -2.72 -7.84
C SER A 65 20.06 -1.33 -7.91
N SER A 66 20.80 -0.28 -8.28
CA SER A 66 20.34 1.12 -8.20
C SER A 66 19.33 1.53 -9.29
N LEU A 67 19.15 0.72 -10.34
CA LEU A 67 18.32 1.05 -11.50
C LEU A 67 16.98 0.30 -11.55
N LEU A 68 16.77 -0.72 -10.70
CA LEU A 68 15.53 -1.50 -10.69
C LEU A 68 14.57 -1.01 -9.60
N PRO A 69 13.27 -0.86 -9.90
CA PRO A 69 12.29 -0.49 -8.90
C PRO A 69 12.11 -1.60 -7.88
N VAL A 70 12.03 -1.22 -6.60
CA VAL A 70 11.62 -2.14 -5.54
C VAL A 70 10.10 -2.17 -5.49
N GLU A 71 9.51 -3.31 -5.80
CA GLU A 71 8.06 -3.51 -5.79
C GLU A 71 7.61 -4.24 -4.52
N LYS A 72 6.54 -3.73 -3.89
CA LYS A 72 5.85 -4.37 -2.77
C LYS A 72 4.37 -4.50 -3.10
N VAL A 73 3.87 -5.73 -3.09
CA VAL A 73 2.48 -6.06 -3.37
C VAL A 73 1.80 -6.60 -2.09
N VAL A 74 0.62 -6.09 -1.78
CA VAL A 74 -0.15 -6.49 -0.59
C VAL A 74 -1.62 -6.54 -0.96
N GLN A 75 -2.34 -7.56 -0.49
CA GLN A 75 -3.78 -7.64 -0.65
C GLN A 75 -4.47 -7.23 0.65
N LEU A 76 -5.38 -6.26 0.54
CA LEU A 76 -6.22 -5.75 1.61
C LEU A 76 -7.62 -6.32 1.49
N LYS A 77 -8.24 -6.68 2.62
CA LYS A 77 -9.61 -7.21 2.66
C LYS A 77 -10.46 -6.45 3.67
N SER A 78 -11.75 -6.30 3.39
CA SER A 78 -12.73 -5.89 4.39
C SER A 78 -12.83 -7.00 5.46
N SER A 79 -12.45 -6.71 6.71
CA SER A 79 -12.61 -7.67 7.81
C SER A 79 -13.92 -7.41 8.54
N VAL A 80 -14.81 -8.41 8.52
CA VAL A 80 -15.95 -8.52 9.44
C VAL A 80 -15.61 -9.65 10.43
N LYS A 81 -15.47 -9.33 11.72
CA LYS A 81 -15.33 -10.35 12.77
C LYS A 81 -16.69 -10.58 13.42
N TRP A 82 -17.17 -11.82 13.40
CA TRP A 82 -18.46 -12.24 13.96
C TRP A 82 -18.22 -12.98 15.29
N ASN A 83 -18.85 -12.53 16.38
CA ASN A 83 -18.69 -13.12 17.72
C ASN A 83 -20.04 -13.28 18.46
N GLY A 84 -21.13 -13.54 17.73
CA GLY A 84 -22.36 -14.12 18.31
C GLY A 84 -23.23 -13.19 19.16
N ARG A 85 -22.94 -11.89 19.26
CA ARG A 85 -23.88 -10.87 19.78
C ARG A 85 -23.84 -9.65 18.88
N SER A 86 -25.04 -9.16 18.54
CA SER A 86 -25.39 -7.97 17.74
C SER A 86 -24.23 -7.24 17.03
N PRO A 87 -24.22 -7.16 15.69
CA PRO A 87 -23.12 -6.57 14.94
C PRO A 87 -23.06 -5.06 15.21
N LYS A 88 -22.13 -4.63 16.07
CA LYS A 88 -21.59 -3.27 15.97
C LYS A 88 -20.67 -3.26 14.76
N ALA A 89 -21.10 -2.60 13.68
CA ALA A 89 -20.38 -2.46 12.44
C ALA A 89 -19.01 -1.80 12.66
N SER A 90 -17.99 -2.61 12.93
CA SER A 90 -16.60 -2.17 13.00
C SER A 90 -15.84 -2.84 11.86
N SER A 91 -15.65 -2.09 10.78
CA SER A 91 -14.87 -2.51 9.62
C SER A 91 -13.40 -2.22 9.90
N ARG A 92 -12.58 -3.27 10.09
CA ARG A 92 -11.12 -3.13 10.27
C ARG A 92 -10.41 -3.60 9.00
N VAL A 93 -9.44 -2.82 8.50
CA VAL A 93 -8.61 -3.24 7.36
C VAL A 93 -7.57 -4.25 7.88
N SER A 94 -7.52 -5.44 7.28
CA SER A 94 -6.53 -6.47 7.62
C SER A 94 -5.59 -6.69 6.44
N LEU A 95 -4.30 -6.77 6.75
CA LEU A 95 -3.21 -6.98 5.79
C LEU A 95 -2.98 -8.48 5.59
N SER A 96 -3.10 -8.97 4.35
CA SER A 96 -2.54 -10.26 3.96
C SER A 96 -1.40 -10.03 2.97
N GLN A 97 -0.17 -10.32 3.40
CA GLN A 97 1.03 -10.15 2.58
C GLN A 97 1.10 -11.26 1.53
N VAL A 98 1.21 -10.88 0.26
CA VAL A 98 1.36 -11.83 -0.86
C VAL A 98 2.70 -11.50 -1.51
N GLY A 99 3.77 -12.19 -1.08
CA GLY A 99 5.09 -12.32 -1.72
C GLY A 99 5.82 -11.09 -2.30
N GLN A 100 7.11 -10.93 -1.99
CA GLN A 100 8.01 -10.13 -2.83
C GLN A 100 8.34 -10.95 -4.08
N LEU A 101 7.99 -10.45 -5.27
CA LEU A 101 8.44 -11.02 -6.54
C LEU A 101 9.64 -10.21 -7.06
N PRO A 102 10.80 -10.83 -7.31
CA PRO A 102 11.82 -10.20 -8.12
C PRO A 102 11.33 -10.17 -9.58
N LEU A 103 11.34 -8.99 -10.19
CA LEU A 103 11.14 -8.86 -11.64
C LEU A 103 12.44 -9.29 -12.34
N MET A 104 12.34 -10.27 -13.26
CA MET A 104 13.40 -10.63 -14.21
C MET A 104 13.60 -9.52 -15.25
#